data_AF-A0A2S1JT36-F1
#
_entry.id   AF-A0A2S1JT36-F1
#
_cell.length_a   1.000
_cell.length_b   1.000
_cell.length_c   1.000
_cell.angle_alpha   90.00
_cell.angle_beta   90.00
_cell.angle_gamma   90.00
#
_symmetry.space_group_name_H-M   'P 1'
#
loop_
_entity.id
_entity.type
_entity.pdbx_description
1 polymer ?
#
loop_
_entity_poly.entity_id
_entity_poly.type
_entity_poly.pdbx_seq_one_letter_code
_entity_poly.pdbx_strand_id
1 'polypeptide(L)'
;MPSFSALDGVPDLDSWQFAYTIDDGRSAGTIVRATITQKTESANAEAQAVAVLKCVIAVIDSQNNVQTDAAGDSMDTVYVTTKTLTTDAGQTVNVVDEAAGLVSDCIVEVANRLAVHSSIAAMAIPSG
;
A
#
# COMPACT_ATOMS: atom_id res chain seq x y z
N MET A 1 11.22 13.22 3.65
CA MET A 1 10.43 11.99 3.84
C MET A 1 9.20 12.15 2.98
N PRO A 2 8.84 11.17 2.12
CA PRO A 2 7.61 11.26 1.36
C PRO A 2 6.43 11.42 2.32
N SER A 3 5.53 12.34 2.01
CA SER A 3 4.29 12.52 2.76
C SER A 3 3.12 11.99 1.95
N PHE A 4 2.02 11.69 2.62
CA PHE A 4 0.80 11.24 1.98
C PHE A 4 -0.40 11.72 2.79
N SER A 5 -1.51 11.94 2.10
CA SER A 5 -2.75 12.37 2.72
C SER A 5 -3.86 11.43 2.31
N ALA A 6 -4.76 11.10 3.25
CA ALA A 6 -5.96 10.36 2.93
C ALA A 6 -6.77 11.13 1.87
N LEU A 7 -7.27 10.40 0.88
CA LEU A 7 -8.10 10.97 -0.17
C LEU A 7 -9.52 10.45 -0.02
N ASP A 8 -10.39 11.31 0.51
CA ASP A 8 -11.81 11.04 0.58
C ASP A 8 -12.46 11.20 -0.80
N GLY A 9 -13.48 10.38 -1.08
CA GLY A 9 -14.31 10.54 -2.28
C GLY A 9 -13.86 9.76 -3.53
N VAL A 10 -12.86 8.89 -3.42
CA VAL A 10 -12.62 7.86 -4.45
C VAL A 10 -13.79 6.87 -4.42
N PRO A 11 -14.53 6.69 -5.53
CA PRO A 11 -15.70 5.84 -5.56
C PRO A 11 -15.33 4.36 -5.51
N ASP A 12 -16.30 3.52 -5.15
CA ASP A 12 -16.24 2.06 -5.28
C ASP A 12 -15.03 1.40 -4.57
N LEU A 13 -14.53 1.99 -3.47
CA LEU A 13 -13.56 1.34 -2.60
C LEU A 13 -14.25 0.26 -1.76
N ASP A 14 -13.69 -0.95 -1.76
CA ASP A 14 -14.16 -2.04 -0.91
C ASP A 14 -13.85 -1.78 0.57
N SER A 15 -14.47 -2.57 1.45
CA SER A 15 -14.06 -2.63 2.86
C SER A 15 -12.57 -2.95 2.94
N TRP A 16 -11.83 -2.19 3.78
CA TRP A 16 -10.37 -2.29 3.93
C TRP A 16 -9.54 -1.87 2.71
N GLN A 17 -10.15 -1.10 1.80
CA GLN A 17 -9.43 -0.30 0.83
C GLN A 17 -9.41 1.17 1.25
N PHE A 18 -8.26 1.80 1.05
CA PHE A 18 -8.02 3.18 1.45
C PHE A 18 -7.28 3.89 0.33
N ALA A 19 -7.74 5.08 -0.05
CA ALA A 19 -7.07 5.89 -1.05
C ALA A 19 -6.22 6.99 -0.41
N TYR A 20 -5.06 7.24 -0.98
CA TYR A 20 -4.14 8.28 -0.54
C TYR A 20 -3.55 9.01 -1.74
N THR A 21 -3.26 10.29 -1.56
CA THR A 21 -2.42 11.03 -2.49
C THR A 21 -1.00 11.11 -1.95
N ILE A 22 -0.01 10.83 -2.79
CA ILE A 22 1.40 10.99 -2.46
C ILE A 22 1.82 12.44 -2.69
N ASP A 23 2.57 12.99 -1.74
CA ASP A 23 3.27 14.27 -1.86
C ASP A 23 4.72 14.12 -1.41
N ASP A 24 5.59 13.83 -2.38
CA ASP A 24 7.04 13.65 -2.23
C ASP A 24 7.84 14.52 -3.24
N GLY A 25 7.15 15.43 -3.94
CA GLY A 25 7.69 16.28 -5.00
C GLY A 25 7.97 15.58 -6.35
N ARG A 26 8.12 14.25 -6.41
CA ARG A 26 8.43 13.50 -7.65
C ARG A 26 7.22 12.74 -8.20
N SER A 27 6.42 12.22 -7.30
CA SER A 27 5.17 11.48 -7.50
C SER A 27 3.99 12.29 -6.94
N ALA A 28 4.16 13.61 -6.81
CA ALA A 28 3.15 14.49 -6.23
C ALA A 28 1.85 14.42 -7.04
N GLY A 29 0.74 14.17 -6.35
CA GLY A 29 -0.58 14.01 -6.97
C GLY A 29 -0.91 12.58 -7.43
N THR A 30 0.03 11.64 -7.35
CA THR A 30 -0.26 10.22 -7.59
C THR A 30 -1.23 9.71 -6.54
N ILE A 31 -2.31 9.09 -6.99
CA ILE A 31 -3.29 8.46 -6.12
C ILE A 31 -2.94 6.98 -6.01
N VAL A 32 -2.85 6.48 -4.78
CA VAL A 32 -2.61 5.07 -4.49
C VAL A 32 -3.77 4.50 -3.69
N ARG A 33 -4.11 3.24 -3.99
CA ARG A 33 -5.06 2.46 -3.21
C ARG A 33 -4.30 1.41 -2.41
N ALA A 34 -4.44 1.47 -1.09
CA ALA A 34 -3.99 0.44 -0.17
C ALA A 34 -5.11 -0.55 0.12
N THR A 35 -4.89 -1.82 -0.19
CA THR A 35 -5.81 -2.92 0.13
C THR A 35 -5.23 -3.74 1.25
N ILE A 36 -5.95 -3.82 2.37
CA ILE A 36 -5.59 -4.69 3.49
C ILE A 36 -6.41 -5.99 3.42
N THR A 37 -5.72 -7.12 3.46
CA THR A 37 -6.35 -8.43 3.70
C THR A 37 -5.85 -9.03 4.99
N GLN A 38 -6.75 -9.64 5.75
CA GLN A 38 -6.43 -10.35 6.98
C GLN A 38 -6.66 -11.85 6.77
N LYS A 39 -5.69 -12.66 7.18
CA LYS A 39 -5.83 -14.11 7.29
C LYS A 39 -5.56 -14.53 8.73
N THR A 40 -6.47 -15.27 9.33
CA THR A 40 -6.20 -15.93 10.62
C THR A 40 -5.57 -17.28 10.33
N GLU A 41 -4.43 -17.57 10.96
CA GLU A 41 -3.76 -18.86 10.84
C GLU A 41 -3.90 -19.65 12.14
N SER A 42 -4.04 -20.97 11.99
CA SER A 42 -4.23 -21.88 13.13
C SER A 42 -3.01 -21.82 14.04
N ALA A 43 -3.24 -21.47 15.29
CA ALA A 43 -2.33 -21.69 16.40
C ALA A 43 -2.02 -23.20 16.51
N ASN A 44 -0.76 -23.60 16.38
CA ASN A 44 -0.33 -24.94 16.79
C ASN A 44 -0.28 -25.02 18.33
N ALA A 45 -0.24 -26.23 18.90
CA ALA A 45 -0.42 -26.50 20.34
C ALA A 45 0.57 -25.77 21.29
N GLU A 46 1.58 -25.09 20.73
CA GLU A 46 2.60 -24.32 21.43
C GLU A 46 2.55 -22.81 21.10
N ALA A 47 1.71 -22.36 20.17
CA ALA A 47 1.69 -20.97 19.71
C ALA A 47 0.31 -20.30 19.80
N GLN A 48 0.38 -18.99 19.85
CA GLN A 48 -0.70 -18.05 20.05
C GLN A 48 -1.56 -17.86 18.79
N ALA A 49 -2.72 -17.23 18.90
CA ALA A 49 -3.49 -16.85 17.71
C ALA A 49 -2.62 -15.93 16.83
N VAL A 50 -2.46 -16.30 15.56
CA VAL A 50 -1.69 -15.54 14.58
C VAL A 50 -2.65 -14.91 13.58
N ALA A 51 -2.67 -13.58 13.50
CA ALA A 51 -3.31 -12.86 12.41
C ALA A 51 -2.24 -12.34 11.46
N VAL A 52 -2.33 -12.67 10.18
CA VAL A 52 -1.46 -12.15 9.12
C VAL A 52 -2.21 -11.07 8.39
N LEU A 53 -1.73 -9.84 8.49
CA LEU A 53 -2.16 -8.72 7.67
C LEU A 53 -1.28 -8.65 6.42
N LYS A 54 -1.90 -8.44 5.27
CA LYS A 54 -1.22 -8.16 4.01
C LYS A 54 -1.71 -6.83 3.48
N CYS A 55 -0.78 -5.98 3.09
CA CYS A 55 -1.04 -4.72 2.45
C CYS A 55 -0.52 -4.79 1.01
N VAL A 56 -1.39 -4.44 0.06
CA VAL A 56 -1.07 -4.34 -1.37
C VAL A 56 -1.38 -2.93 -1.82
N ILE A 57 -0.46 -2.31 -2.56
CA ILE A 57 -0.66 -0.98 -3.12
C ILE A 57 -0.80 -1.04 -4.64
N ALA A 58 -1.86 -0.40 -5.13
CA ALA A 58 -2.04 -0.09 -6.54
C ALA A 58 -1.93 1.43 -6.78
N VAL A 59 -1.48 1.84 -7.96
CA VAL A 59 -1.65 3.23 -8.44
C VAL A 59 -2.96 3.31 -9.21
N ILE A 60 -3.81 4.25 -8.82
CA ILE A 60 -5.16 4.43 -9.38
C ILE A 60 -5.39 5.87 -9.85
N ASP A 61 -6.44 6.11 -10.62
CA ASP A 61 -6.99 7.45 -10.84
C ASP A 61 -8.04 7.81 -9.79
N SER A 62 -8.65 9.00 -9.94
CA SER A 62 -9.73 9.48 -9.08
C SER A 62 -11.04 8.71 -9.21
N GLN A 63 -11.14 7.80 -10.18
CA GLN A 63 -12.29 6.92 -10.40
C GLN A 63 -11.99 5.46 -10.01
N ASN A 64 -10.92 5.23 -9.24
CA ASN A 64 -10.50 3.90 -8.76
C ASN A 64 -10.05 2.93 -9.87
N ASN A 65 -9.71 3.43 -11.07
CA ASN A 65 -9.15 2.59 -12.12
C ASN A 65 -7.64 2.46 -11.95
N VAL A 66 -7.14 1.21 -12.00
CA VAL A 66 -5.70 0.94 -11.96
C VAL A 66 -5.02 1.58 -13.17
N GLN A 67 -3.93 2.30 -12.91
CA GLN A 67 -3.12 2.94 -13.94
C GLN A 67 -2.13 1.95 -14.54
N THR A 68 -1.65 2.24 -15.75
CA THR A 68 -0.51 1.54 -16.37
C THR A 68 0.71 2.46 -16.35
N ASP A 69 1.90 1.88 -16.29
CA ASP A 69 3.12 2.65 -16.49
C ASP A 69 3.41 2.96 -17.97
N ALA A 70 4.54 3.61 -18.21
CA ALA A 70 4.99 3.98 -19.54
C ALA A 70 5.36 2.77 -20.43
N ALA A 71 5.61 1.59 -19.85
CA ALA A 71 5.82 0.34 -20.58
C ALA A 71 4.50 -0.37 -20.91
N GLY A 72 3.39 0.07 -20.32
CA GLY A 72 2.07 -0.53 -20.46
C GLY A 72 1.78 -1.60 -19.41
N ASP A 73 2.64 -1.74 -18.39
CA ASP A 73 2.44 -2.70 -17.30
C ASP A 73 1.43 -2.15 -16.28
N SER A 74 0.54 -3.02 -15.81
CA SER A 74 -0.48 -2.69 -14.79
C SER A 74 0.18 -2.37 -13.45
N MET A 75 -0.17 -1.23 -12.85
CA MET A 75 0.32 -0.80 -11.54
C MET A 75 -0.60 -1.28 -10.40
N ASP A 76 -1.10 -2.52 -10.48
CA ASP A 76 -2.01 -3.10 -9.47
C ASP A 76 -1.30 -3.57 -8.19
N THR A 77 0.01 -3.84 -8.29
CA THR A 77 0.81 -4.50 -7.25
C THR A 77 2.20 -3.86 -7.17
N VAL A 78 2.24 -2.54 -6.96
CA VAL A 78 3.52 -1.79 -6.90
C VAL A 78 4.35 -2.20 -5.69
N TYR A 79 3.68 -2.50 -4.58
CA TYR A 79 4.32 -3.03 -3.38
C TYR A 79 3.38 -3.93 -2.60
N VAL A 80 3.97 -4.95 -1.95
CA VAL A 80 3.30 -5.88 -1.07
C VAL A 80 4.14 -6.06 0.17
N THR A 81 3.51 -5.92 1.33
CA THR A 81 4.12 -6.29 2.60
C THR A 81 3.12 -7.02 3.48
N THR A 82 3.65 -7.83 4.38
CA THR A 82 2.89 -8.66 5.31
C THR A 82 3.36 -8.40 6.72
N LYS A 83 2.42 -8.26 7.65
CA LYS A 83 2.69 -8.13 9.08
C LYS A 83 2.00 -9.25 9.83
N THR A 84 2.78 -10.02 10.56
CA THR A 84 2.30 -11.08 11.43
C THR A 84 2.06 -10.52 12.83
N LEU A 85 0.84 -10.69 13.32
CA LEU A 85 0.42 -10.28 14.65
C LEU A 85 0.32 -11.53 15.54
N THR A 86 1.10 -11.55 16.61
CA THR A 86 1.11 -12.62 17.62
C THR A 86 0.60 -12.08 18.95
N THR A 87 -0.29 -12.80 19.62
CA THR A 87 -0.87 -12.37 20.91
C THR A 87 -0.28 -13.15 22.09
N ASP A 88 0.54 -12.54 22.94
CA ASP A 88 0.94 -13.19 24.19
C ASP A 88 -0.28 -13.38 25.12
N ALA A 89 -0.60 -14.65 25.41
CA ALA A 89 -1.39 -15.11 26.57
C ALA A 89 -2.65 -14.29 26.97
N GLY A 90 -3.45 -13.82 26.00
CA GLY A 90 -4.79 -13.27 26.27
C GLY A 90 -4.94 -11.75 26.10
N GLN A 91 -3.94 -11.04 25.57
CA GLN A 91 -4.14 -9.64 25.16
C GLN A 91 -4.85 -9.55 23.80
N THR A 92 -5.86 -8.68 23.72
CA THR A 92 -6.56 -8.36 22.46
C THR A 92 -5.68 -7.46 21.60
N VAL A 93 -5.32 -7.91 20.39
CA VAL A 93 -4.63 -7.06 19.41
C VAL A 93 -5.64 -6.17 18.69
N ASN A 94 -5.39 -4.87 18.64
CA ASN A 94 -6.19 -3.95 17.84
C ASN A 94 -5.76 -4.02 16.36
N VAL A 95 -6.41 -4.92 15.61
CA VAL A 95 -6.11 -5.16 14.19
C VAL A 95 -6.24 -3.89 13.34
N VAL A 96 -7.11 -2.95 13.71
CA VAL A 96 -7.32 -1.69 12.98
C VAL A 96 -6.11 -0.78 13.08
N ASP A 97 -5.56 -0.60 14.28
CA ASP A 97 -4.36 0.22 14.50
C ASP A 97 -3.14 -0.39 13.80
N GLU A 98 -3.00 -1.71 13.91
CA GLU A 98 -1.90 -2.45 13.27
C GLU A 98 -1.97 -2.37 11.74
N ALA A 99 -3.17 -2.39 11.17
CA ALA A 99 -3.38 -2.20 9.74
C ALA A 99 -3.10 -0.76 9.31
N ALA A 100 -3.52 0.25 10.08
CA ALA A 100 -3.22 1.65 9.77
C ALA A 100 -1.70 1.90 9.74
N GLY A 101 -0.97 1.34 10.71
CA GLY A 101 0.50 1.37 10.71
C GLY A 101 1.08 0.68 9.48
N LEU A 102 0.58 -0.51 9.13
CA LEU A 102 1.02 -1.24 7.94
C LEU A 102 0.78 -0.47 6.64
N VAL A 103 -0.39 0.17 6.50
CA VAL A 103 -0.72 1.02 5.33
C VAL A 103 0.27 2.17 5.21
N SER A 104 0.57 2.86 6.31
CA SER A 104 1.56 3.94 6.33
C SER A 104 2.92 3.47 5.82
N ASP A 105 3.42 2.35 6.34
CA ASP A 105 4.70 1.77 5.93
C ASP A 105 4.70 1.39 4.43
N CYS A 106 3.60 0.80 3.94
CA CYS A 106 3.44 0.48 2.52
C CYS A 106 3.56 1.70 1.61
N ILE A 107 2.87 2.79 1.96
CA ILE A 107 2.78 3.98 1.11
C ILE A 107 4.14 4.68 1.05
N VAL A 108 4.87 4.75 2.17
CA VAL A 108 6.23 5.32 2.20
C VAL A 108 7.15 4.54 1.25
N GLU A 109 7.09 3.22 1.27
CA GLU A 109 7.91 2.39 0.40
C GLU A 109 7.52 2.52 -1.08
N VAL A 110 6.22 2.63 -1.38
CA VAL A 110 5.74 2.91 -2.74
C VAL A 110 6.19 4.26 -3.24
N ALA A 111 6.10 5.31 -2.43
CA ALA A 111 6.58 6.63 -2.80
C ALA A 111 8.08 6.60 -3.14
N ASN A 112 8.89 5.90 -2.33
CA ASN A 112 10.32 5.71 -2.61
C ASN A 112 10.55 4.98 -3.94
N ARG A 113 9.78 3.92 -4.24
CA ARG A 113 9.89 3.14 -5.48
C ARG A 113 9.44 3.93 -6.72
N LEU A 114 8.33 4.66 -6.62
CA LEU A 114 7.82 5.52 -7.69
C LEU A 114 8.79 6.67 -8.00
N ALA A 115 9.43 7.23 -6.97
CA ALA A 115 10.49 8.21 -7.15
C ALA A 115 11.69 7.64 -7.92
N VAL A 116 12.04 6.36 -7.71
CA VAL A 116 13.07 5.65 -8.50
C VAL A 116 12.60 5.40 -9.93
N HIS A 117 11.37 4.88 -10.13
CA HIS A 117 10.81 4.67 -11.47
C HIS A 117 10.73 5.96 -12.30
N SER A 118 10.26 7.05 -11.71
CA SER A 118 10.19 8.36 -12.38
C SER A 118 11.58 8.88 -12.76
N SER A 119 12.60 8.63 -11.92
CA SER A 119 13.98 8.98 -12.26
C SER A 119 14.57 8.15 -13.40
N ILE A 120 14.17 6.87 -13.54
CA ILE A 120 14.60 6.00 -14.64
C ILE A 120 13.90 6.41 -15.94
N ALA A 121 12.60 6.71 -15.90
CA ALA A 121 11.85 7.20 -17.06
C ALA A 121 12.39 8.56 -17.57
N ALA A 122 12.78 9.45 -16.66
CA ALA A 122 13.40 10.73 -17.03
C ALA A 122 14.81 10.59 -17.63
N MET A 123 15.55 9.51 -17.33
CA MET A 123 16.84 9.21 -17.96
C MET A 123 16.70 8.49 -19.31
N ALA A 124 15.53 7.92 -19.61
CA ALA A 124 15.24 7.27 -20.88
C ALA A 124 14.84 8.25 -22.00
N ILE A 125 14.91 9.57 -21.76
CA ILE A 125 14.73 10.58 -22.82
C ILE A 125 15.85 10.36 -23.85
N PRO A 126 15.54 9.99 -25.11
CA PRO A 126 16.55 9.96 -26.15
C PRO A 126 16.98 11.40 -26.40
N SER A 127 18.27 11.67 -26.19
CA SER A 127 18.91 12.86 -26.74
C SER A 127 18.75 12.81 -28.26
N GLY A 128 17.79 13.59 -28.76
CA GLY A 128 17.65 13.89 -30.19
C GLY A 128 18.84 14.68 -30.73
#